data_AF-N1QL36-F1
#
_entry.id   AF-N1QL36-F1
#
_cell.length_a   1.000
_cell.length_b   1.000
_cell.length_c   1.000
_cell.angle_alpha   90.00
_cell.angle_beta   90.00
_cell.angle_gamma   90.00
#
_symmetry.space_group_name_H-M   'P 1'
#
loop_
_entity.id
_entity.type
_entity.pdbx_description
1 polymer ?
#
loop_
_entity_poly.entity_id
_entity_poly.type
_entity_poly.pdbx_seq_one_letter_code
_entity_poly.pdbx_strand_id
1 'polypeptide(L)'
;MIPGIEPVTTTALIFGGCCTNVFTLETIVKVEPGSGLIITFLQFLFVTFFAYPSQFSSSSSSSSSGAESSLLLQRPKVPMRRWAFIAFMFFGINMLNNWAFAYNISVPVHIILRSFGSVTTMIAGFVRGKRYSLLQVLSVVLLTVGVLISAWADSQRKGKKMSYESHTSSSDYTEGLAILLLAQFLSAYMGAYTEDTYARFGASWTENLFYSHVLSLPFFLPLSGTLRNQYHRLANTPYLDVQRSGLHNFVQQNQGTSIGDLMGHILSYAARTPQGIFYLVINAFTQLICISGVNLLSSKSSAVTVTIVLNIRKLVSFILSTLIFGHSLNPLMIFGSTLVFGSGALYGWETSWRIPQQKARAQARVDGSGSGGAGNDEKKKLKKT
;
A
#
# COMPACT_ATOMS: atom_id res chain seq x y z
N MET A 1 2.21 21.71 -7.92
CA MET A 1 2.65 20.44 -8.54
C MET A 1 2.34 20.51 -10.02
N ILE A 2 3.25 20.06 -10.88
CA ILE A 2 3.06 20.06 -12.34
C ILE A 2 2.06 18.94 -12.70
N PRO A 3 0.98 19.22 -13.46
CA PRO A 3 0.02 18.20 -13.85
C PRO A 3 0.71 17.12 -14.69
N GLY A 4 0.69 15.87 -14.22
CA GLY A 4 1.32 14.71 -14.86
C GLY A 4 2.43 14.03 -14.05
N ILE A 5 3.08 14.74 -13.13
CA ILE A 5 4.11 14.14 -12.25
C ILE A 5 3.48 13.32 -11.12
N GLU A 6 2.30 13.70 -10.65
CA GLU A 6 1.66 13.09 -9.48
C GLU A 6 1.41 11.57 -9.58
N PRO A 7 0.91 11.01 -10.70
CA PRO A 7 0.74 9.56 -10.83
C PRO A 7 2.08 8.81 -10.84
N VAL A 8 3.12 9.41 -11.44
CA VAL A 8 4.48 8.86 -11.47
C VAL A 8 5.06 8.84 -10.06
N THR A 9 4.93 9.94 -9.31
CA THR A 9 5.36 10.01 -7.91
C THR A 9 4.63 8.98 -7.05
N THR A 10 3.31 8.87 -7.17
CA THR A 10 2.51 7.89 -6.41
C THR A 10 2.96 6.46 -6.69
N THR A 11 3.20 6.14 -7.96
CA THR A 11 3.69 4.83 -8.39
C THR A 11 5.11 4.57 -7.86
N ALA A 12 6.02 5.53 -8.01
CA ALA A 12 7.39 5.41 -7.51
C ALA A 12 7.44 5.21 -5.99
N LEU A 13 6.61 5.92 -5.22
CA LEU A 13 6.50 5.74 -3.77
C LEU A 13 6.01 4.32 -3.40
N ILE A 14 4.99 3.82 -4.10
CA ILE A 14 4.42 2.50 -3.83
C ILE A 14 5.40 1.39 -4.22
N PHE A 15 5.93 1.39 -5.44
CA PHE A 15 6.82 0.31 -5.88
C PHE A 15 8.19 0.42 -5.21
N GLY A 16 8.79 1.61 -5.12
CA GLY A 16 10.06 1.81 -4.44
C GLY A 16 9.98 1.53 -2.94
N GLY A 17 9.04 2.19 -2.24
CA GLY A 17 8.89 2.04 -0.80
C GLY A 17 8.49 0.63 -0.40
N CYS A 18 7.44 0.07 -1.01
CA CYS A 18 6.90 -1.20 -0.55
C CYS A 18 7.72 -2.42 -0.99
N CYS A 19 8.36 -2.40 -2.18
CA CYS A 19 9.26 -3.50 -2.57
C CYS A 19 10.49 -3.53 -1.65
N THR A 20 11.08 -2.37 -1.34
CA THR A 20 12.21 -2.27 -0.41
C THR A 20 11.80 -2.65 1.02
N ASN A 21 10.58 -2.30 1.43
CA ASN A 21 10.03 -2.71 2.72
C ASN A 21 9.90 -4.24 2.84
N VAL A 22 9.40 -4.93 1.80
CA VAL A 22 9.31 -6.40 1.81
C VAL A 22 10.69 -7.04 1.86
N PHE A 23 11.67 -6.50 1.11
CA PHE A 23 13.04 -7.00 1.14
C PHE A 23 13.70 -6.89 2.52
N THR A 24 13.56 -5.72 3.16
CA THR A 24 14.08 -5.50 4.52
C THR A 24 13.35 -6.35 5.54
N LEU A 25 12.03 -6.52 5.41
CA LEU A 25 11.23 -7.42 6.24
C LEU A 25 11.74 -8.86 6.15
N GLU A 26 11.96 -9.39 4.93
CA GLU A 26 12.47 -10.75 4.72
C GLU A 26 13.84 -10.94 5.38
N THR A 27 14.68 -9.90 5.35
CA THR A 27 16.02 -9.92 5.95
C THR A 27 15.95 -9.98 7.47
N ILE A 28 15.03 -9.22 8.10
CA ILE A 28 14.83 -9.24 9.56
C ILE A 28 14.23 -10.59 9.99
N VAL A 29 13.19 -11.06 9.30
CA VAL A 29 12.47 -12.31 9.64
C VAL A 29 13.37 -13.55 9.47
N LYS A 30 14.34 -13.53 8.55
CA LYS A 30 15.35 -14.60 8.43
C LYS A 30 16.22 -14.75 9.67
N VAL A 31 16.52 -13.64 10.36
CA VAL A 31 17.35 -13.65 11.57
C VAL A 31 16.49 -13.86 12.82
N GLU A 32 15.33 -13.20 12.87
CA GLU A 32 14.44 -13.19 14.02
C GLU A 32 12.97 -13.33 13.58
N PRO A 33 12.46 -14.56 13.42
CA PRO A 33 11.11 -14.81 12.89
C PRO A 33 9.98 -14.20 13.74
N GLY A 34 10.22 -13.99 15.04
CA GLY A 34 9.23 -13.43 15.96
C GLY A 34 9.11 -11.90 15.93
N SER A 35 9.87 -11.20 15.08
CA SER A 35 9.98 -9.73 15.08
C SER A 35 8.82 -8.96 14.46
N GLY A 36 7.76 -9.63 13.97
CA GLY A 36 6.67 -8.96 13.24
C GLY A 36 5.99 -7.83 14.01
N LEU A 37 5.80 -7.98 15.33
CA LEU A 37 5.14 -6.97 16.16
C LEU A 37 6.00 -5.71 16.35
N ILE A 38 7.30 -5.86 16.67
CA ILE A 38 8.22 -4.72 16.83
C ILE A 38 8.43 -3.97 15.52
N ILE A 39 8.45 -4.68 14.38
CA ILE A 39 8.50 -4.08 13.06
C ILE A 39 7.28 -3.17 12.85
N THR A 40 6.06 -3.68 13.03
CA THR A 40 4.84 -2.89 12.85
C THR A 40 4.76 -1.73 13.84
N PHE A 41 5.15 -1.93 15.10
CA PHE A 41 5.19 -0.84 16.07
C PHE A 41 6.11 0.30 15.63
N LEU A 42 7.35 0.00 15.22
CA LEU A 42 8.29 1.04 14.77
C LEU A 42 7.87 1.69 13.47
N GLN A 43 7.27 0.94 12.55
CA GLN A 43 6.64 1.51 11.36
C GLN A 43 5.58 2.57 11.75
N PHE A 44 4.70 2.25 12.69
CA PHE A 44 3.66 3.18 13.13
C PHE A 44 4.26 4.40 13.83
N LEU A 45 5.26 4.19 14.70
CA LEU A 45 5.94 5.25 15.41
C LEU A 45 6.65 6.22 14.44
N PHE A 46 7.40 5.70 13.48
CA PHE A 46 8.09 6.52 12.47
C PHE A 46 7.10 7.27 11.60
N VAL A 47 6.03 6.61 11.14
CA VAL A 47 5.02 7.28 10.33
C VAL A 47 4.37 8.41 11.11
N THR A 48 3.99 8.19 12.38
CA THR A 48 3.44 9.25 13.23
C THR A 48 4.42 10.40 13.40
N PHE A 49 5.69 10.12 13.68
CA PHE A 49 6.71 11.15 13.88
C PHE A 49 6.92 12.02 12.63
N PHE A 50 7.08 11.41 11.46
CA PHE A 50 7.30 12.14 10.20
C PHE A 50 6.02 12.72 9.59
N ALA A 51 4.85 12.19 9.91
CA ALA A 51 3.57 12.78 9.51
C ALA A 51 3.13 13.92 10.44
N TYR A 52 3.68 14.04 11.65
CA TYR A 52 3.32 15.08 12.61
C TYR A 52 3.50 16.51 12.05
N PRO A 53 4.62 16.88 11.40
CA PRO A 53 4.79 18.20 10.79
C PRO A 53 3.70 18.54 9.75
N SER A 54 3.17 17.54 9.04
CA SER A 54 2.13 17.75 8.02
C SER A 54 0.80 18.25 8.59
N GLN A 55 0.60 18.14 9.91
CA GLN A 55 -0.57 18.69 10.61
C GLN A 55 -0.40 20.18 10.96
N PHE A 56 0.82 20.71 10.83
CA PHE A 56 1.16 22.13 11.00
C PHE A 56 1.36 22.80 9.64
N SER A 57 0.32 22.83 8.80
CA SER A 57 0.38 23.62 7.58
C SER A 57 0.11 25.10 7.90
N SER A 58 1.13 25.94 7.66
CA SER A 58 1.05 27.40 7.60
C SER A 58 -0.06 27.82 6.64
N SER A 59 -1.08 28.49 7.16
CA SER A 59 -2.07 29.19 6.35
C SER A 59 -1.44 30.48 5.81
N SER A 60 -0.52 30.37 4.85
CA SER A 60 -0.05 31.53 4.08
C SER A 60 -1.09 31.87 3.03
N SER A 61 -2.14 32.63 3.42
CA SER A 61 -2.71 33.77 2.67
C SER A 61 -4.08 34.20 3.20
N SER A 62 -4.21 35.52 3.45
CA SER A 62 -5.43 36.32 3.67
C SER A 62 -6.08 36.39 5.07
N SER A 63 -5.38 37.00 6.04
CA SER A 63 -5.93 38.17 6.74
C SER A 63 -4.86 38.81 7.63
N SER A 64 -4.69 40.10 7.41
CA SER A 64 -3.87 41.04 8.17
C SER A 64 -4.25 41.09 9.65
N SER A 65 -3.24 41.43 10.46
CA SER A 65 -3.25 41.85 11.87
C SER A 65 -3.11 40.74 12.94
N GLY A 66 -2.12 40.94 13.83
CA GLY A 66 -2.05 40.30 15.14
C GLY A 66 -1.11 39.10 15.23
N ALA A 67 0.10 39.35 15.72
CA ALA A 67 1.04 38.32 16.14
C ALA A 67 0.47 37.50 17.31
N GLU A 68 0.07 36.26 17.03
CA GLU A 68 0.18 35.10 17.93
C GLU A 68 0.29 33.83 17.07
N SER A 69 1.52 33.45 16.75
CA SER A 69 1.88 32.21 16.08
C SER A 69 1.57 31.01 16.98
N SER A 70 0.29 30.63 17.01
CA SER A 70 -0.14 29.44 17.71
C SER A 70 0.28 28.19 16.95
N LEU A 71 1.12 27.37 17.58
CA LEU A 71 1.35 25.94 17.30
C LEU A 71 0.05 25.10 17.49
N LEU A 72 -1.08 25.60 17.00
CA LEU A 72 -2.38 24.96 17.14
C LEU A 72 -2.54 23.93 16.04
N LEU A 73 -2.62 22.66 16.45
CA LEU A 73 -3.00 21.53 15.63
C LEU A 73 -4.27 21.89 14.83
N GLN A 74 -4.21 21.75 13.49
CA GLN A 74 -5.39 22.01 12.66
C GLN A 74 -6.57 21.18 13.13
N ARG A 75 -7.76 21.80 13.21
CA ARG A 75 -8.98 21.05 13.48
C ARG A 75 -9.20 20.06 12.34
N PRO A 76 -9.32 18.75 12.64
CA PRO A 76 -9.52 17.75 11.60
C PRO A 76 -10.82 18.02 10.84
N LYS A 77 -10.77 17.94 9.51
CA LYS A 77 -11.97 18.12 8.66
C LYS A 77 -12.95 16.98 8.87
N VAL A 78 -12.42 15.81 9.23
CA VAL A 78 -13.20 14.61 9.49
C VAL A 78 -13.42 14.46 11.01
N PRO A 79 -14.63 14.08 11.45
CA PRO A 79 -14.90 13.80 12.85
C PRO A 79 -13.95 12.73 13.40
N MET A 80 -13.34 13.00 14.57
CA MET A 80 -12.36 12.09 15.20
C MET A 80 -12.85 10.67 15.40
N ARG A 81 -14.17 10.46 15.60
CA ARG A 81 -14.77 9.12 15.71
C ARG A 81 -14.54 8.27 14.45
N ARG A 82 -14.54 8.87 13.26
CA ARG A 82 -14.26 8.15 12.00
C ARG A 82 -12.78 7.77 11.91
N TRP A 83 -11.88 8.67 12.29
CA TRP A 83 -10.45 8.35 12.34
C TRP A 83 -10.12 7.28 13.37
N ALA A 84 -10.74 7.33 14.55
CA ALA A 84 -10.59 6.30 15.57
C ALA A 84 -11.05 4.93 15.05
N PHE A 85 -12.17 4.88 14.33
CA PHE A 85 -12.65 3.63 13.72
C PHE A 85 -11.71 3.11 12.62
N ILE A 86 -11.22 4.00 11.74
CA ILE A 86 -10.22 3.64 10.71
C ILE A 86 -8.93 3.14 11.37
N ALA A 87 -8.45 3.81 12.41
CA ALA A 87 -7.25 3.41 13.15
C ALA A 87 -7.44 2.03 13.81
N PHE A 88 -8.56 1.79 14.47
CA PHE A 88 -8.90 0.49 15.06
C PHE A 88 -8.88 -0.63 14.02
N MET A 89 -9.55 -0.43 12.87
CA MET A 89 -9.52 -1.40 11.78
C MET A 89 -8.12 -1.59 11.23
N PHE A 90 -7.38 -0.50 11.01
CA PHE A 90 -6.04 -0.53 10.45
C PHE A 90 -5.09 -1.31 11.36
N PHE A 91 -5.09 -1.03 12.66
CA PHE A 91 -4.34 -1.79 13.65
C PHE A 91 -4.74 -3.28 13.64
N GLY A 92 -6.04 -3.58 13.73
CA GLY A 92 -6.54 -4.96 13.74
C GLY A 92 -6.14 -5.75 12.49
N ILE A 93 -6.26 -5.15 11.31
CA ILE A 93 -5.84 -5.76 10.05
C ILE A 93 -4.33 -6.02 10.04
N ASN A 94 -3.50 -5.09 10.53
CA ASN A 94 -2.06 -5.32 10.62
C ASN A 94 -1.73 -6.45 11.59
N MET A 95 -2.40 -6.53 12.75
CA MET A 95 -2.20 -7.61 13.72
C MET A 95 -2.62 -8.97 13.16
N LEU A 96 -3.80 -9.08 12.53
CA LEU A 96 -4.28 -10.32 11.92
C LEU A 96 -3.34 -10.82 10.80
N ASN A 97 -2.86 -9.92 9.93
CA ASN A 97 -1.93 -10.30 8.86
C ASN A 97 -0.56 -10.73 9.41
N ASN A 98 -0.12 -10.17 10.54
CA ASN A 98 1.15 -10.57 11.18
C ASN A 98 1.02 -11.90 11.93
N TRP A 99 -0.07 -12.09 12.68
CA TRP A 99 -0.35 -13.33 13.41
C TRP A 99 -0.54 -14.53 12.48
N ALA A 100 -1.02 -14.31 11.26
CA ALA A 100 -1.14 -15.38 10.26
C ALA A 100 0.16 -16.16 10.02
N PHE A 101 1.33 -15.52 10.15
CA PHE A 101 2.62 -16.22 9.99
C PHE A 101 2.95 -17.17 11.14
N ALA A 102 2.34 -16.98 12.33
CA ALA A 102 2.52 -17.89 13.46
C ALA A 102 1.84 -19.25 13.23
N TYR A 103 0.86 -19.33 12.32
CA TYR A 103 0.13 -20.57 11.96
C TYR A 103 0.80 -21.32 10.80
N ASN A 104 2.12 -21.20 10.63
CA ASN A 104 2.91 -21.83 9.56
C ASN A 104 2.42 -21.53 8.14
N ILE A 105 1.69 -20.41 7.94
CA ILE A 105 1.24 -20.02 6.62
C ILE A 105 2.44 -19.50 5.82
N SER A 106 2.77 -20.20 4.74
CA SER A 106 3.84 -19.78 3.85
C SER A 106 3.52 -18.44 3.15
N VAL A 107 4.56 -17.66 2.86
CA VAL A 107 4.44 -16.38 2.14
C VAL A 107 3.65 -16.51 0.83
N PRO A 108 3.84 -17.55 -0.02
CA PRO A 108 3.01 -17.73 -1.22
C PRO A 108 1.52 -17.94 -0.93
N VAL A 109 1.16 -18.72 0.11
CA VAL A 109 -0.24 -18.94 0.51
C VAL A 109 -0.87 -17.63 0.99
N HIS A 110 -0.14 -16.84 1.77
CA HIS A 110 -0.58 -15.50 2.17
C HIS A 110 -0.81 -14.60 0.93
N ILE A 111 0.12 -14.59 -0.04
CA ILE A 111 -0.03 -13.81 -1.28
C ILE A 111 -1.31 -14.21 -2.03
N ILE A 112 -1.57 -15.51 -2.16
CA ILE A 112 -2.78 -16.04 -2.80
C ILE A 112 -4.03 -15.53 -2.08
N LEU A 113 -4.12 -15.73 -0.77
CA LEU A 113 -5.31 -15.38 0.00
C LEU A 113 -5.57 -13.87 0.00
N ARG A 114 -4.51 -13.07 0.05
CA ARG A 114 -4.59 -11.61 0.00
C ARG A 114 -4.95 -11.08 -1.39
N SER A 115 -4.75 -11.87 -2.46
CA SER A 115 -5.13 -11.46 -3.82
C SER A 115 -6.64 -11.37 -4.01
N PHE A 116 -7.40 -12.24 -3.31
CA PHE A 116 -8.87 -12.20 -3.25
C PHE A 116 -9.43 -10.90 -2.65
N GLY A 117 -8.60 -10.11 -1.96
CA GLY A 117 -9.00 -8.79 -1.46
C GLY A 117 -9.55 -7.86 -2.56
N SER A 118 -9.08 -7.99 -3.80
CA SER A 118 -9.61 -7.20 -4.93
C SER A 118 -11.03 -7.61 -5.33
N VAL A 119 -11.31 -8.92 -5.32
CA VAL A 119 -12.64 -9.50 -5.55
C VAL A 119 -13.59 -9.08 -4.44
N THR A 120 -13.21 -9.25 -3.17
CA THR A 120 -14.07 -8.88 -2.03
C THR A 120 -14.33 -7.37 -1.98
N THR A 121 -13.36 -6.54 -2.33
CA THR A 121 -13.54 -5.08 -2.41
C THR A 121 -14.48 -4.68 -3.54
N MET A 122 -14.40 -5.34 -4.69
CA MET A 122 -15.35 -5.12 -5.80
C MET A 122 -16.77 -5.55 -5.42
N ILE A 123 -16.93 -6.69 -4.76
CA ILE A 123 -18.24 -7.14 -4.26
C ILE A 123 -18.79 -6.16 -3.23
N ALA A 124 -17.98 -5.72 -2.27
CA ALA A 124 -18.38 -4.73 -1.28
C ALA A 124 -18.79 -3.39 -1.92
N GLY A 125 -18.08 -2.96 -2.97
CA GLY A 125 -18.46 -1.79 -3.74
C GLY A 125 -19.77 -1.99 -4.50
N PHE A 126 -20.02 -3.17 -5.05
CA PHE A 126 -21.26 -3.51 -5.74
C PHE A 126 -22.46 -3.51 -4.79
N VAL A 127 -22.32 -4.12 -3.62
CA VAL A 127 -23.34 -4.10 -2.55
C VAL A 127 -23.65 -2.67 -2.09
N ARG A 128 -22.66 -1.76 -2.15
CA ARG A 128 -22.82 -0.33 -1.87
C ARG A 128 -23.35 0.50 -3.05
N GLY A 129 -23.80 -0.15 -4.12
CA GLY A 129 -24.42 0.49 -5.27
C GLY A 129 -23.45 0.96 -6.37
N LYS A 130 -22.14 0.64 -6.28
CA LYS A 130 -21.20 0.92 -7.38
C LYS A 130 -21.47 -0.02 -8.54
N ARG A 131 -21.41 0.52 -9.76
CA ARG A 131 -21.52 -0.25 -11.00
C ARG A 131 -20.14 -0.42 -11.61
N TYR A 132 -19.83 -1.66 -11.99
CA TYR A 132 -18.59 -2.02 -12.64
C TYR A 132 -18.86 -2.45 -14.08
N SER A 133 -18.00 -2.05 -15.01
CA SER A 133 -18.07 -2.55 -16.37
C SER A 133 -17.58 -4.00 -16.44
N LEU A 134 -18.01 -4.72 -17.47
CA LEU A 134 -17.59 -6.12 -17.68
C LEU A 134 -16.05 -6.24 -17.81
N LEU A 135 -15.39 -5.24 -18.38
CA LEU A 135 -13.93 -5.20 -18.45
C LEU A 135 -13.28 -5.02 -17.09
N GLN A 136 -13.87 -4.23 -16.19
CA GLN A 136 -13.36 -4.11 -14.81
C GLN A 136 -13.45 -5.44 -14.07
N VAL A 137 -14.59 -6.13 -14.18
CA VAL A 137 -14.81 -7.45 -13.55
C VAL A 137 -13.85 -8.48 -14.13
N LEU A 138 -13.76 -8.57 -15.46
CA LEU A 138 -12.86 -9.49 -16.15
C LEU A 138 -11.39 -9.23 -15.79
N SER A 139 -11.00 -7.96 -15.65
CA SER A 139 -9.66 -7.61 -15.18
C SER A 139 -9.38 -8.13 -13.77
N VAL A 140 -10.31 -8.01 -12.83
CA VAL A 140 -10.13 -8.52 -11.46
C VAL A 140 -10.06 -10.06 -11.43
N VAL A 141 -10.86 -10.73 -12.25
CA VAL A 141 -10.80 -12.20 -12.40
C VAL A 141 -9.43 -12.61 -12.95
N LEU A 142 -8.98 -12.01 -14.06
CA LEU A 142 -7.67 -12.29 -14.65
C LEU A 142 -6.51 -11.99 -13.70
N LEU A 143 -6.60 -10.90 -12.93
CA LEU A 143 -5.62 -10.57 -11.91
C LEU A 143 -5.55 -11.66 -10.84
N THR A 144 -6.70 -12.15 -10.36
CA THR A 144 -6.75 -13.21 -9.35
C THR A 144 -6.14 -14.50 -9.89
N VAL A 145 -6.54 -14.92 -11.10
CA VAL A 145 -5.99 -16.10 -11.78
C VAL A 145 -4.48 -15.98 -11.98
N GLY A 146 -3.99 -14.82 -12.44
CA GLY A 146 -2.56 -14.60 -12.66
C GLY A 146 -1.73 -14.71 -11.37
N VAL A 147 -2.22 -14.14 -10.26
CA VAL A 147 -1.55 -14.27 -8.95
C VAL A 147 -1.55 -15.72 -8.47
N LEU A 148 -2.66 -16.45 -8.63
CA LEU A 148 -2.75 -17.87 -8.27
C LEU A 148 -1.73 -18.72 -9.03
N ILE A 149 -1.64 -18.53 -10.35
CA ILE A 149 -0.69 -19.25 -11.21
C ILE A 149 0.75 -18.97 -10.78
N SER A 150 1.12 -17.69 -10.60
CA SER A 150 2.49 -17.32 -10.21
C SER A 150 2.89 -17.86 -8.84
N ALA A 151 1.99 -17.77 -7.86
CA ALA A 151 2.26 -18.24 -6.50
C ALA A 151 2.31 -19.78 -6.43
N TRP A 152 1.48 -20.47 -7.22
CA TRP A 152 1.56 -21.93 -7.35
C TRP A 152 2.87 -22.37 -8.00
N ALA A 153 3.29 -21.70 -9.07
CA ALA A 153 4.58 -21.96 -9.73
C ALA A 153 5.78 -21.79 -8.78
N ASP A 154 5.75 -20.80 -7.88
CA ASP A 154 6.79 -20.59 -6.86
C ASP A 154 6.85 -21.73 -5.84
N SER A 155 5.69 -22.13 -5.32
CA SER A 155 5.60 -23.20 -4.30
C SER A 155 6.19 -24.52 -4.80
N GLN A 156 5.82 -24.91 -6.04
CA GLN A 156 6.28 -26.13 -6.70
C GLN A 156 7.80 -26.14 -6.84
N ARG A 157 8.39 -25.01 -7.24
CA ARG A 157 9.84 -24.88 -7.38
C ARG A 157 10.60 -25.02 -6.06
N LYS A 158 10.06 -24.48 -4.97
CA LYS A 158 10.72 -24.51 -3.66
C LYS A 158 10.55 -25.87 -2.96
N GLY A 159 9.97 -26.86 -3.63
CA GLY A 159 9.68 -28.17 -3.05
C GLY A 159 8.68 -28.13 -1.89
N LYS A 160 8.10 -26.95 -1.61
CA LYS A 160 7.05 -26.77 -0.61
C LYS A 160 5.75 -27.20 -1.26
N LYS A 161 5.28 -28.40 -0.95
CA LYS A 161 3.94 -28.82 -1.36
C LYS A 161 2.96 -27.76 -0.83
N MET A 162 2.14 -27.17 -1.71
CA MET A 162 1.05 -26.24 -1.35
C MET A 162 -0.11 -26.98 -0.65
N SER A 163 0.19 -28.09 0.02
CA SER A 163 -0.73 -29.07 0.57
C SER A 163 -0.43 -29.21 2.05
N TYR A 164 -1.48 -29.04 2.84
CA TYR A 164 -1.68 -29.53 4.20
C TYR A 164 -0.50 -30.36 4.73
N GLU A 165 0.53 -29.70 5.25
CA GLU A 165 1.64 -30.40 5.89
C GLU A 165 1.11 -30.89 7.24
N SER A 166 0.83 -32.18 7.30
CA SER A 166 0.32 -32.96 8.43
C SER A 166 1.32 -33.07 9.58
N HIS A 167 2.00 -31.98 9.92
CA HIS A 167 2.92 -31.87 11.06
C HIS A 167 2.40 -30.91 12.15
N THR A 168 1.25 -30.26 11.92
CA THR A 168 0.47 -29.51 12.93
C THR A 168 -0.96 -30.04 12.97
N SER A 169 -1.64 -29.86 14.11
CA SER A 169 -3.07 -30.14 14.23
C SER A 169 -3.81 -29.51 13.06
N SER A 170 -4.73 -30.26 12.44
CA SER A 170 -5.61 -29.79 11.36
C SER A 170 -6.23 -28.42 11.65
N SER A 171 -6.50 -28.14 12.92
CA SER A 171 -7.08 -26.91 13.45
C SER A 171 -6.22 -25.69 13.16
N ASP A 172 -4.92 -25.72 13.48
CA ASP A 172 -4.04 -24.54 13.48
C ASP A 172 -3.92 -23.92 12.07
N TYR A 173 -3.80 -24.76 11.03
CA TYR A 173 -3.74 -24.30 9.65
C TYR A 173 -5.07 -23.69 9.18
N THR A 174 -6.20 -24.30 9.57
CA THR A 174 -7.53 -23.77 9.23
C THR A 174 -7.82 -22.45 9.94
N GLU A 175 -7.36 -22.29 11.19
CA GLU A 175 -7.45 -21.04 11.94
C GLU A 175 -6.63 -19.94 11.27
N GLY A 176 -5.39 -20.25 10.87
CA GLY A 176 -4.55 -19.33 10.11
C GLY A 176 -5.21 -18.86 8.79
N LEU A 177 -5.82 -19.79 8.05
CA LEU A 177 -6.59 -19.48 6.83
C LEU A 177 -7.79 -18.59 7.14
N ALA A 178 -8.55 -18.91 8.18
CA ALA A 178 -9.72 -18.13 8.60
C ALA A 178 -9.34 -16.70 9.00
N ILE A 179 -8.24 -16.53 9.74
CA ILE A 179 -7.69 -15.22 10.14
C ILE A 179 -7.33 -14.39 8.89
N LEU A 180 -6.68 -14.99 7.88
CA LEU A 180 -6.33 -14.28 6.66
C LEU A 180 -7.55 -13.86 5.83
N LEU A 181 -8.57 -14.73 5.74
CA LEU A 181 -9.82 -14.41 5.07
C LEU A 181 -10.56 -13.27 5.78
N LEU A 182 -10.65 -13.34 7.11
CA LEU A 182 -11.22 -12.26 7.93
C LEU A 182 -10.46 -10.94 7.72
N ALA A 183 -9.13 -10.97 7.71
CA ALA A 183 -8.31 -9.81 7.44
C ALA A 183 -8.59 -9.21 6.05
N GLN A 184 -8.90 -10.03 5.03
CA GLN A 184 -9.27 -9.53 3.69
C GLN A 184 -10.63 -8.85 3.67
N PHE A 185 -11.64 -9.42 4.34
CA PHE A 185 -12.95 -8.79 4.44
C PHE A 185 -12.89 -7.46 5.19
N LEU A 186 -12.17 -7.43 6.32
CA LEU A 186 -11.94 -6.20 7.07
C LEU A 186 -11.16 -5.17 6.23
N SER A 187 -10.16 -5.59 5.46
CA SER A 187 -9.42 -4.71 4.56
C SER A 187 -10.31 -4.10 3.48
N ALA A 188 -11.19 -4.90 2.86
CA ALA A 188 -12.14 -4.43 1.86
C ALA A 188 -13.12 -3.40 2.43
N TYR A 189 -13.67 -3.69 3.61
CA TYR A 189 -14.58 -2.77 4.30
C TYR A 189 -13.88 -1.48 4.73
N MET A 190 -12.70 -1.57 5.35
CA MET A 190 -11.91 -0.40 5.74
C MET A 190 -11.55 0.45 4.52
N GLY A 191 -11.11 -0.17 3.41
CA GLY A 191 -10.79 0.56 2.18
C GLY A 191 -11.99 1.33 1.64
N ALA A 192 -13.16 0.70 1.59
CA ALA A 192 -14.38 1.35 1.14
C ALA A 192 -14.85 2.46 2.11
N TYR A 193 -14.71 2.26 3.42
CA TYR A 193 -15.02 3.27 4.45
C TYR A 193 -14.10 4.49 4.38
N THR A 194 -12.81 4.26 4.11
CA THR A 194 -11.81 5.32 3.89
C THR A 194 -12.11 6.10 2.61
N GLU A 195 -12.46 5.43 1.52
CA GLU A 195 -12.89 6.08 0.28
C GLU A 195 -14.11 6.99 0.50
N ASP A 196 -15.14 6.52 1.20
CA ASP A 196 -16.31 7.33 1.54
C ASP A 196 -15.94 8.54 2.41
N THR A 197 -14.97 8.37 3.30
CA THR A 197 -14.50 9.44 4.19
C THR A 197 -13.78 10.53 3.39
N TYR A 198 -12.94 10.15 2.43
CA TYR A 198 -12.35 11.10 1.48
C TYR A 198 -13.42 11.83 0.66
N ALA A 199 -14.37 11.09 0.10
CA ALA A 199 -15.41 11.66 -0.76
C ALA A 199 -16.36 12.60 0.00
N ARG A 200 -16.75 12.26 1.24
CA ARG A 200 -17.74 13.01 2.01
C ARG A 200 -17.18 14.27 2.67
N PHE A 201 -15.93 14.24 3.11
CA PHE A 201 -15.33 15.34 3.89
C PHE A 201 -14.25 16.11 3.15
N GLY A 202 -13.87 15.70 1.93
CA GLY A 202 -12.72 16.28 1.24
C GLY A 202 -11.44 16.16 2.08
N ALA A 203 -11.29 15.03 2.77
CA ALA A 203 -10.23 14.80 3.74
C ALA A 203 -8.84 14.80 3.07
N SER A 204 -7.83 15.30 3.79
CA SER A 204 -6.44 15.20 3.30
C SER A 204 -5.90 13.79 3.49
N TRP A 205 -5.13 13.28 2.53
CA TRP A 205 -4.44 12.00 2.70
C TRP A 205 -3.40 12.05 3.82
N THR A 206 -2.82 13.22 4.11
CA THR A 206 -1.89 13.44 5.23
C THR A 206 -2.59 13.35 6.57
N GLU A 207 -3.86 13.79 6.64
CA GLU A 207 -4.71 13.67 7.83
C GLU A 207 -4.99 12.20 8.14
N ASN A 208 -5.40 11.41 7.14
CA ASN A 208 -5.56 9.96 7.32
C ASN A 208 -4.24 9.29 7.71
N LEU A 209 -3.14 9.64 7.04
CA LEU A 209 -1.81 9.09 7.33
C LEU A 209 -1.44 9.31 8.80
N PHE A 210 -1.60 10.53 9.32
CA PHE A 210 -1.27 10.83 10.72
C PHE A 210 -2.23 10.13 11.69
N TYR A 211 -3.54 10.36 11.55
CA TYR A 211 -4.51 9.90 12.55
C TYR A 211 -4.66 8.37 12.60
N SER A 212 -4.58 7.68 11.46
CA SER A 212 -4.63 6.21 11.44
C SER A 212 -3.45 5.56 12.19
N HIS A 213 -2.29 6.21 12.25
CA HIS A 213 -1.11 5.68 12.93
C HIS A 213 -1.05 6.13 14.40
N VAL A 214 -1.23 7.44 14.68
CA VAL A 214 -1.14 7.96 16.06
C VAL A 214 -2.22 7.38 16.97
N LEU A 215 -3.45 7.23 16.46
CA LEU A 215 -4.56 6.64 17.23
C LEU A 215 -4.42 5.13 17.40
N SER A 216 -3.54 4.49 16.61
CA SER A 216 -3.25 3.07 16.74
C SER A 216 -2.15 2.78 17.77
N LEU A 217 -1.26 3.74 18.06
CA LEU A 217 -0.14 3.56 18.99
C LEU A 217 -0.57 3.11 20.41
N PRO A 218 -1.65 3.64 21.01
CA PRO A 218 -2.10 3.18 22.33
C PRO A 218 -2.43 1.68 22.39
N PHE A 219 -2.86 1.06 21.28
CA PHE A 219 -3.17 -0.37 21.24
C PHE A 219 -1.92 -1.26 21.37
N PHE A 220 -0.71 -0.71 21.21
CA PHE A 220 0.53 -1.44 21.46
C PHE A 220 0.94 -1.46 22.94
N LEU A 221 0.37 -0.62 23.81
CA LEU A 221 0.75 -0.53 25.23
C LEU A 221 0.61 -1.88 25.98
N PRO A 222 -0.49 -2.65 25.81
CA PRO A 222 -0.61 -3.96 26.45
C PRO A 222 0.43 -4.97 25.96
N LEU A 223 1.03 -4.75 24.79
CA LEU A 223 2.02 -5.63 24.16
C LEU A 223 3.47 -5.18 24.44
N SER A 224 3.66 -4.18 25.30
CA SER A 224 4.96 -3.57 25.59
C SER A 224 6.01 -4.56 26.09
N GLY A 225 5.63 -5.59 26.86
CA GLY A 225 6.53 -6.66 27.29
C GLY A 225 7.11 -7.44 26.11
N THR A 226 6.24 -7.86 25.19
CA THR A 226 6.64 -8.56 23.95
C THR A 226 7.51 -7.67 23.07
N LEU A 227 7.18 -6.38 22.94
CA LEU A 227 7.97 -5.41 22.18
C LEU A 227 9.39 -5.27 22.72
N ARG A 228 9.54 -5.15 24.05
CA ARG A 228 10.87 -5.06 24.70
C ARG A 228 11.69 -6.32 24.45
N ASN A 229 11.09 -7.49 24.61
CA ASN A 229 11.76 -8.76 24.37
C ASN A 229 12.23 -8.90 22.91
N GLN A 230 11.37 -8.55 21.96
CA GLN A 230 11.74 -8.57 20.53
C GLN A 230 12.84 -7.56 20.20
N TYR A 231 12.80 -6.36 20.81
CA TYR A 231 13.85 -5.37 20.67
C TYR A 231 15.20 -5.88 21.20
N HIS A 232 15.24 -6.46 22.39
CA HIS A 232 16.48 -7.03 22.94
C HIS A 232 17.05 -8.14 22.07
N ARG A 233 16.21 -9.02 21.52
CA ARG A 233 16.65 -10.07 20.59
C ARG A 233 17.26 -9.48 19.32
N LEU A 234 16.64 -8.45 18.74
CA LEU A 234 17.18 -7.75 17.57
C LEU A 234 18.46 -6.96 17.88
N ALA A 235 18.56 -6.36 19.06
CA ALA A 235 19.75 -5.64 19.50
C ALA A 235 20.96 -6.56 19.72
N ASN A 236 20.72 -7.84 20.04
CA ASN A 236 21.76 -8.87 20.20
C ASN A 236 22.13 -9.58 18.89
N THR A 237 21.59 -9.16 17.75
CA THR A 237 22.00 -9.72 16.45
C THR A 237 23.43 -9.32 16.10
N PRO A 238 24.15 -10.13 15.32
CA PRO A 238 25.50 -9.79 14.88
C PRO A 238 25.52 -8.46 14.13
N TYR A 239 26.65 -7.78 14.17
CA TYR A 239 26.88 -6.54 13.41
C TYR A 239 26.89 -6.84 11.90
N LEU A 240 26.54 -5.83 11.10
CA LEU A 240 26.53 -5.96 9.66
C LEU A 240 27.96 -6.15 9.13
N ASP A 241 28.23 -7.25 8.43
CA ASP A 241 29.47 -7.42 7.68
C ASP A 241 29.45 -6.54 6.43
N VAL A 242 29.88 -5.30 6.59
CA VAL A 242 29.92 -4.28 5.54
C VAL A 242 30.90 -4.66 4.43
N GLN A 243 31.91 -5.47 4.74
CA GLN A 243 33.01 -5.82 3.84
C GLN A 243 32.55 -6.75 2.70
N ARG A 244 31.49 -7.53 2.92
CA ARG A 244 30.82 -8.37 1.91
C ARG A 244 29.74 -7.65 1.11
N SER A 245 29.38 -6.42 1.47
CA SER A 245 28.37 -5.68 0.72
C SER A 245 28.98 -5.14 -0.58
N GLY A 246 28.36 -5.40 -1.74
CA GLY A 246 28.79 -4.80 -3.02
C GLY A 246 28.79 -3.27 -3.03
N LEU A 247 28.22 -2.65 -1.99
CA LEU A 247 28.28 -1.21 -1.70
C LEU A 247 29.69 -0.72 -1.37
N HIS A 248 30.57 -1.54 -0.80
CA HIS A 248 31.95 -1.14 -0.51
C HIS A 248 32.68 -0.75 -1.80
N ASN A 249 32.52 -1.55 -2.85
CA ASN A 249 33.11 -1.29 -4.16
C ASN A 249 32.48 -0.04 -4.81
N PHE A 250 31.18 0.17 -4.66
CA PHE A 250 30.49 1.37 -5.15
C PHE A 250 30.96 2.65 -4.45
N VAL A 251 31.13 2.62 -3.12
CA VAL A 251 31.63 3.78 -2.36
C VAL A 251 33.08 4.05 -2.65
N GLN A 252 33.91 2.99 -2.80
CA GLN A 252 35.30 3.13 -3.22
C GLN A 252 35.42 3.72 -4.63
N GLN A 253 34.50 3.37 -5.54
CA GLN A 253 34.47 3.90 -6.90
C GLN A 253 33.95 5.35 -6.99
N ASN A 254 33.15 5.81 -6.02
CA ASN A 254 32.55 7.15 -6.00
C ASN A 254 33.14 8.08 -4.92
N GLN A 255 34.35 7.79 -4.42
CA GLN A 255 35.05 8.64 -3.45
C GLN A 255 35.21 10.06 -4.01
N GLY A 256 34.87 11.07 -3.19
CA GLY A 256 34.95 12.48 -3.58
C GLY A 256 33.68 13.06 -4.21
N THR A 257 32.60 12.28 -4.30
CA THR A 257 31.24 12.78 -4.62
C THR A 257 30.40 12.90 -3.36
N SER A 258 29.45 13.85 -3.29
CA SER A 258 28.61 13.99 -2.08
C SER A 258 27.77 12.74 -1.79
N ILE A 259 27.45 11.96 -2.83
CA ILE A 259 26.77 10.66 -2.72
C ILE A 259 27.71 9.62 -2.11
N GLY A 260 28.97 9.58 -2.55
CA GLY A 260 30.01 8.70 -1.98
C GLY A 260 30.27 8.98 -0.51
N ASP A 261 30.36 10.27 -0.13
CA ASP A 261 30.59 10.68 1.26
C ASP A 261 29.39 10.35 2.17
N LEU A 262 28.16 10.62 1.70
CA LEU A 262 26.94 10.23 2.41
C LEU A 262 26.87 8.71 2.60
N MET A 263 27.16 7.93 1.55
CA MET A 263 27.17 6.47 1.62
C MET A 263 28.28 5.96 2.54
N GLY A 264 29.46 6.57 2.54
CA GLY A 264 30.56 6.24 3.45
C GLY A 264 30.19 6.45 4.91
N HIS A 265 29.51 7.56 5.24
CA HIS A 265 28.96 7.78 6.57
C HIS A 265 27.93 6.72 6.94
N ILE A 266 26.95 6.45 6.07
CA ILE A 266 25.92 5.43 6.34
C ILE A 266 26.55 4.05 6.56
N LEU A 267 27.55 3.66 5.77
CA LEU A 267 28.26 2.38 5.93
C LEU A 267 29.02 2.30 7.26
N SER A 268 29.67 3.39 7.68
CA SER A 268 30.37 3.43 8.97
C SER A 268 29.41 3.33 10.17
N TYR A 269 28.23 3.94 10.07
CA TYR A 269 27.17 3.79 11.06
C TYR A 269 26.56 2.38 11.03
N ALA A 270 26.36 1.82 9.84
CA ALA A 270 25.86 0.45 9.67
C ALA A 270 26.81 -0.59 10.29
N ALA A 271 28.13 -0.43 10.13
CA ALA A 271 29.14 -1.31 10.70
C ALA A 271 29.11 -1.34 12.24
N ARG A 272 28.66 -0.26 12.88
CA ARG A 272 28.58 -0.13 14.35
C ARG A 272 27.22 -0.48 14.93
N THR A 273 26.23 -0.76 14.09
CA THR A 273 24.85 -1.04 14.51
C THR A 273 24.56 -2.53 14.36
N PRO A 274 23.89 -3.17 15.34
CA PRO A 274 23.40 -4.54 15.17
C PRO A 274 22.55 -4.67 13.90
N GLN A 275 22.77 -5.73 13.12
CA GLN A 275 22.14 -5.93 11.82
C GLN A 275 20.60 -5.80 11.90
N GLY A 276 20.00 -6.42 12.92
CA GLY A 276 18.56 -6.39 13.14
C GLY A 276 18.02 -4.98 13.33
N ILE A 277 18.71 -4.14 14.11
CA ILE A 277 18.31 -2.74 14.36
C ILE A 277 18.48 -1.89 13.11
N PHE A 278 19.57 -2.09 12.37
CA PHE A 278 19.80 -1.37 11.12
C PHE A 278 18.69 -1.63 10.09
N TYR A 279 18.38 -2.90 9.82
CA TYR A 279 17.30 -3.23 8.88
C TYR A 279 15.92 -2.83 9.40
N LEU A 280 15.70 -2.84 10.71
CA LEU A 280 14.46 -2.39 11.33
C LEU A 280 14.19 -0.90 11.08
N VAL A 281 15.22 -0.06 11.17
CA VAL A 281 15.12 1.38 10.85
C VAL A 281 14.86 1.60 9.35
N ILE A 282 15.59 0.90 8.46
CA ILE A 282 15.35 0.98 7.02
C ILE A 282 13.93 0.52 6.69
N ASN A 283 13.45 -0.54 7.34
CA ASN A 283 12.10 -1.04 7.17
C ASN A 283 11.06 0.02 7.57
N ALA A 284 11.25 0.72 8.68
CA ALA A 284 10.37 1.81 9.11
C ALA A 284 10.36 3.00 8.11
N PHE A 285 11.53 3.41 7.60
CA PHE A 285 11.62 4.47 6.58
C PHE A 285 10.96 4.08 5.25
N THR A 286 11.24 2.88 4.77
CA THR A 286 10.63 2.38 3.52
C THR A 286 9.12 2.20 3.67
N GLN A 287 8.64 1.84 4.87
CA GLN A 287 7.22 1.82 5.17
C GLN A 287 6.60 3.21 5.09
N LEU A 288 7.24 4.25 5.64
CA LEU A 288 6.77 5.63 5.54
C LEU A 288 6.58 6.04 4.07
N ILE A 289 7.55 5.74 3.21
CA ILE A 289 7.47 6.00 1.76
C ILE A 289 6.30 5.23 1.15
N CYS A 290 6.21 3.93 1.45
CA CYS A 290 5.16 3.03 0.97
C CYS A 290 3.77 3.53 1.34
N ILE A 291 3.51 3.76 2.64
CA ILE A 291 2.18 4.07 3.16
C ILE A 291 1.74 5.50 2.80
N SER A 292 2.68 6.41 2.58
CA SER A 292 2.41 7.72 2.00
C SER A 292 1.88 7.59 0.58
N GLY A 293 2.55 6.78 -0.26
CA GLY A 293 2.07 6.48 -1.62
C GLY A 293 0.69 5.81 -1.63
N VAL A 294 0.44 4.87 -0.73
CA VAL A 294 -0.87 4.19 -0.62
C VAL A 294 -1.99 5.14 -0.17
N ASN A 295 -1.74 6.02 0.81
CA ASN A 295 -2.73 6.99 1.24
C ASN A 295 -3.02 8.04 0.17
N LEU A 296 -1.98 8.51 -0.53
CA LEU A 296 -2.13 9.40 -1.66
C LEU A 296 -2.99 8.74 -2.76
N LEU A 297 -2.70 7.50 -3.13
CA LEU A 297 -3.50 6.73 -4.10
C LEU A 297 -4.95 6.57 -3.63
N SER A 298 -5.17 6.23 -2.36
CA SER A 298 -6.51 6.03 -1.80
C SER A 298 -7.36 7.30 -1.78
N SER A 299 -6.75 8.48 -1.70
CA SER A 299 -7.48 9.75 -1.74
C SER A 299 -7.91 10.16 -3.16
N LYS A 300 -7.32 9.54 -4.20
CA LYS A 300 -7.52 9.90 -5.61
C LYS A 300 -8.18 8.80 -6.44
N SER A 301 -8.38 7.61 -5.87
CA SER A 301 -8.87 6.46 -6.61
C SER A 301 -9.81 5.62 -5.76
N SER A 302 -10.56 4.73 -6.42
CA SER A 302 -11.46 3.82 -5.74
C SER A 302 -10.71 2.79 -4.89
N ALA A 303 -11.34 2.26 -3.84
CA ALA A 303 -10.79 1.18 -3.03
C ALA A 303 -10.38 -0.04 -3.89
N VAL A 304 -11.16 -0.35 -4.94
CA VAL A 304 -10.83 -1.42 -5.89
C VAL A 304 -9.52 -1.13 -6.62
N THR A 305 -9.35 0.09 -7.14
CA THR A 305 -8.10 0.52 -7.80
C THR A 305 -6.91 0.38 -6.86
N VAL A 306 -7.05 0.81 -5.60
CA VAL A 306 -6.01 0.65 -4.58
C VAL A 306 -5.65 -0.83 -4.41
N THR A 307 -6.62 -1.73 -4.24
CA THR A 307 -6.33 -3.16 -4.08
C THR A 307 -5.65 -3.79 -5.29
N ILE A 308 -6.01 -3.38 -6.52
CA ILE A 308 -5.37 -3.85 -7.76
C ILE A 308 -3.90 -3.42 -7.79
N VAL A 309 -3.61 -2.13 -7.57
CA VAL A 309 -2.23 -1.61 -7.56
C VAL A 309 -1.40 -2.30 -6.47
N LEU A 310 -1.99 -2.51 -5.28
CA LEU A 310 -1.33 -3.23 -4.19
C LEU A 310 -1.06 -4.70 -4.51
N ASN A 311 -1.91 -5.36 -5.29
CA ASN A 311 -1.67 -6.74 -5.74
C ASN A 311 -0.56 -6.82 -6.80
N ILE A 312 -0.57 -5.91 -7.78
CA ILE A 312 0.50 -5.80 -8.79
C ILE A 312 1.84 -5.57 -8.09
N ARG A 313 1.88 -4.67 -7.11
CA ARG A 313 3.06 -4.40 -6.28
C ARG A 313 3.62 -5.64 -5.60
N LYS A 314 2.78 -6.46 -4.95
CA LYS A 314 3.23 -7.71 -4.30
C LYS A 314 3.90 -8.64 -5.31
N LEU A 315 3.31 -8.76 -6.51
CA LEU A 315 3.88 -9.59 -7.56
C LEU A 315 5.22 -9.03 -8.05
N VAL A 316 5.34 -7.71 -8.22
CA VAL A 316 6.63 -7.08 -8.56
C VAL A 316 7.67 -7.36 -7.49
N SER A 317 7.34 -7.18 -6.20
CA SER A 317 8.25 -7.51 -5.10
C SER A 317 8.68 -8.97 -5.14
N PHE A 318 7.75 -9.88 -5.44
CA PHE A 318 8.01 -11.30 -5.57
C PHE A 318 8.94 -11.63 -6.74
N ILE A 319 8.69 -11.08 -7.94
CA ILE A 319 9.56 -11.25 -9.12
C ILE A 319 10.96 -10.70 -8.83
N LEU A 320 11.06 -9.49 -8.28
CA LEU A 320 12.34 -8.89 -7.92
C LEU A 320 13.12 -9.75 -6.93
N SER A 321 12.44 -10.31 -5.92
CA SER A 321 13.03 -11.25 -4.98
C SER A 321 13.59 -12.47 -5.72
N THR A 322 12.81 -13.13 -6.60
CA THR A 322 13.30 -14.29 -7.38
C THR A 322 14.52 -13.97 -8.26
N LEU A 323 14.53 -12.80 -8.90
CA LEU A 323 15.64 -12.36 -9.76
C LEU A 323 16.91 -12.06 -8.94
N ILE A 324 16.77 -11.34 -7.82
CA ILE A 324 17.90 -10.96 -6.96
C ILE A 324 18.52 -12.19 -6.28
N PHE A 325 17.69 -13.15 -5.85
CA PHE A 325 18.18 -14.40 -5.25
C PHE A 325 18.66 -15.43 -6.30
N GLY A 326 18.81 -15.04 -7.57
CA GLY A 326 19.39 -15.88 -8.62
C GLY A 326 18.54 -17.09 -9.02
N HIS A 327 17.25 -17.11 -8.69
CA HIS A 327 16.35 -18.19 -9.08
C HIS A 327 15.80 -17.91 -10.49
N SER A 328 15.90 -18.88 -11.40
CA SER A 328 15.30 -18.76 -12.73
C SER A 328 13.78 -18.52 -12.65
N LEU A 329 13.23 -17.72 -13.56
CA LEU A 329 11.77 -17.56 -13.63
C LEU A 329 11.17 -18.79 -14.33
N ASN A 330 10.23 -19.48 -13.69
CA ASN A 330 9.47 -20.56 -14.34
C ASN A 330 8.63 -19.96 -15.49
N PRO A 331 8.56 -20.56 -16.69
CA PRO A 331 7.61 -20.14 -17.73
C PRO A 331 6.17 -19.95 -17.22
N LEU A 332 5.72 -20.78 -16.29
CA LEU A 332 4.40 -20.65 -15.66
C LEU A 332 4.26 -19.36 -14.82
N MET A 333 5.34 -18.97 -14.13
CA MET A 333 5.42 -17.75 -13.35
C MET A 333 5.47 -16.51 -14.24
N ILE A 334 6.14 -16.60 -15.39
CA ILE A 334 6.12 -15.55 -16.42
C ILE A 334 4.69 -15.39 -16.97
N PHE A 335 4.03 -16.49 -17.31
CA PHE A 335 2.64 -16.46 -17.79
C PHE A 335 1.67 -15.82 -16.78
N GLY A 336 1.72 -16.27 -15.52
CA GLY A 336 0.93 -15.66 -14.44
C GLY A 336 1.23 -14.17 -14.26
N SER A 337 2.51 -13.77 -14.41
CA SER A 337 2.91 -12.37 -14.31
C SER A 337 2.38 -11.52 -15.46
N THR A 338 2.44 -12.02 -16.69
CA THR A 338 1.86 -11.36 -17.87
C THR A 338 0.36 -11.14 -17.69
N LEU A 339 -0.37 -12.11 -17.12
CA LEU A 339 -1.80 -11.94 -16.81
C LEU A 339 -2.05 -10.84 -15.78
N VAL A 340 -1.23 -10.72 -14.73
CA VAL A 340 -1.39 -9.68 -13.70
C VAL A 340 -1.08 -8.28 -14.25
N PHE A 341 0.00 -8.12 -15.01
CA PHE A 341 0.29 -6.81 -15.62
C PHE A 341 -0.73 -6.43 -16.70
N GLY A 342 -1.12 -7.39 -17.54
CA GLY A 342 -2.14 -7.20 -18.58
C GLY A 342 -3.50 -6.83 -18.00
N SER A 343 -3.94 -7.51 -16.94
CA SER A 343 -5.20 -7.17 -16.24
C SER A 343 -5.15 -5.83 -15.53
N GLY A 344 -4.02 -5.47 -14.90
CA GLY A 344 -3.82 -4.15 -14.33
C GLY A 344 -3.92 -3.03 -15.37
N ALA A 345 -3.27 -3.22 -16.52
CA ALA A 345 -3.33 -2.29 -17.65
C ALA A 345 -4.75 -2.19 -18.23
N LEU A 346 -5.44 -3.32 -18.39
CA LEU A 346 -6.81 -3.38 -18.89
C LEU A 346 -7.78 -2.63 -17.95
N TYR A 347 -7.68 -2.86 -16.64
CA TYR A 347 -8.49 -2.16 -15.65
C TYR A 347 -8.20 -0.66 -15.67
N GLY A 348 -6.91 -0.27 -15.66
CA GLY A 348 -6.48 1.12 -15.69
C GLY A 348 -6.96 1.85 -16.95
N TRP A 349 -6.89 1.21 -18.12
CA TRP A 349 -7.40 1.75 -19.38
C TRP A 349 -8.92 2.01 -19.33
N GLU A 350 -9.67 1.05 -18.83
CA GLU A 350 -11.12 1.16 -18.70
C GLU A 350 -11.52 2.30 -17.74
N THR A 351 -10.85 2.40 -16.57
CA THR A 351 -11.19 3.40 -15.55
C THR A 351 -10.70 4.80 -15.87
N SER A 352 -9.47 4.92 -16.40
CA SER A 352 -8.78 6.21 -16.52
C SER A 352 -8.96 6.84 -17.89
N TRP A 353 -9.24 6.04 -18.93
CA TRP A 353 -9.37 6.54 -20.30
C TRP A 353 -10.78 6.35 -20.85
N ARG A 354 -11.25 5.11 -20.98
CA ARG A 354 -12.48 4.80 -21.73
C ARG A 354 -13.75 5.36 -21.09
N ILE A 355 -13.98 5.10 -19.79
CA ILE A 355 -15.19 5.56 -19.08
C ILE A 355 -15.27 7.11 -19.06
N PRO A 356 -14.21 7.85 -18.67
CA PRO A 356 -14.23 9.31 -18.74
C PRO A 356 -14.51 9.85 -20.14
N GLN A 357 -13.89 9.26 -21.17
CA GLN A 357 -14.09 9.69 -22.56
C GLN A 357 -15.52 9.45 -23.05
N GLN A 358 -16.15 8.34 -22.65
CA GLN A 358 -17.57 8.08 -22.93
C GLN A 358 -18.49 9.08 -22.23
N LYS A 359 -18.22 9.42 -20.95
CA LYS A 359 -18.98 10.43 -20.21
C LYS A 359 -18.87 11.82 -20.85
N ALA A 360 -17.65 12.23 -21.23
CA ALA A 360 -17.42 13.51 -21.92
C ALA A 360 -18.15 13.58 -23.26
N ARG A 361 -18.11 12.49 -24.05
CA ARG A 361 -18.87 12.39 -25.32
C ARG A 361 -20.38 12.42 -25.11
N ALA A 362 -20.89 11.81 -24.04
CA ALA A 362 -22.31 11.85 -23.71
C ALA A 362 -22.77 13.26 -23.29
N GLN A 363 -21.97 13.95 -22.47
CA GLN A 363 -22.22 15.35 -22.07
C GLN A 363 -22.22 16.29 -23.29
N ALA A 364 -21.22 16.17 -24.17
CA ALA A 364 -21.15 16.98 -25.39
C ALA A 364 -22.37 16.80 -26.33
N ARG A 365 -22.96 15.60 -26.37
CA ARG A 365 -24.21 15.35 -27.14
C ARG A 365 -25.43 16.04 -26.51
N VAL A 366 -25.52 16.06 -25.18
CA VAL A 366 -26.60 16.75 -24.46
C VAL A 366 -26.49 18.26 -24.66
N ASP A 367 -25.30 18.84 -24.45
CA ASP A 367 -25.07 20.28 -24.59
C ASP A 367 -25.27 20.76 -26.03
N GLY A 368 -24.82 19.98 -27.03
CA GLY A 368 -25.03 20.27 -28.44
C GLY A 368 -26.49 20.19 -28.89
N SER A 369 -27.31 19.34 -28.25
CA SER A 369 -28.75 19.25 -28.53
C SER A 369 -29.58 20.37 -27.87
N GLY A 370 -29.10 20.95 -26.77
CA GLY A 370 -29.77 22.05 -26.06
C GLY A 370 -29.60 23.43 -26.72
N SER A 371 -28.51 23.65 -27.47
CA SER A 371 -28.26 24.93 -28.14
C SER A 371 -28.97 25.10 -29.49
N GLY A 372 -29.46 24.01 -30.10
CA GLY A 372 -30.12 24.03 -31.41
C GLY A 372 -31.63 24.32 -31.41
N GLY A 373 -32.27 24.37 -30.23
CA GLY A 373 -33.74 24.45 -30.11
C GLY A 373 -34.32 25.85 -29.90
N ALA A 374 -33.54 26.83 -29.42
CA ALA A 374 -34.08 28.15 -29.06
C ALA A 374 -34.09 29.18 -30.21
N GLY A 375 -33.43 28.91 -31.33
CA GLY A 375 -33.22 29.89 -32.40
C GLY A 375 -34.21 29.83 -33.58
N ASN A 376 -35.08 28.81 -33.66
CA ASN A 376 -35.86 28.54 -34.87
C ASN A 376 -37.38 28.75 -34.74
N ASP A 377 -37.91 28.89 -33.53
CA ASP A 377 -39.33 29.18 -33.31
C ASP A 377 -39.66 30.69 -33.32
N GLU A 378 -38.69 31.57 -33.07
CA GLU A 378 -38.92 33.02 -33.13
C GLU A 378 -38.92 33.56 -34.57
N LYS A 379 -38.19 32.93 -35.50
CA LYS A 379 -38.16 33.32 -36.93
C LYS A 379 -39.37 32.84 -37.74
N LYS A 380 -40.19 31.93 -37.22
CA LYS A 380 -41.43 31.49 -37.89
C LYS A 380 -42.66 32.30 -37.54
N LYS A 381 -42.65 33.08 -36.44
CA LYS A 381 -43.76 33.99 -36.08
C LYS A 381 -43.67 35.38 -36.71
N LEU A 382 -42.50 35.81 -37.18
CA LEU A 382 -42.29 37.13 -37.80
C LEU A 382 -42.47 37.18 -39.33
N LYS A 383 -42.99 36.10 -39.95
CA LYS A 383 -43.21 36.02 -41.41
C LYS A 383 -44.69 35.84 -41.80
N LYS A 384 -45.62 36.12 -40.88
CA LYS A 384 -47.09 35.96 -41.09
C LYS A 384 -47.94 37.15 -40.63
N THR A 385 -47.34 38.32 -40.55
CA THR A 385 -47.98 39.65 -40.47
C THR A 385 -47.17 40.57 -41.36
#